data_AF-A0A520QRI2-F1
#
_entry.id   AF-A0A520QRI2-F1
#
_cell.length_a   1.000
_cell.length_b   1.000
_cell.length_c   1.000
_cell.angle_alpha   90.00
_cell.angle_beta   90.00
_cell.angle_gamma   90.00
#
_symmetry.space_group_name_H-M   'P 1'
#
loop_
_entity.id
_entity.type
_entity.pdbx_description
1 polymer ?
#
loop_
_entity_poly.entity_id
_entity_poly.type
_entity_poly.pdbx_seq_one_letter_code
_entity_poly.pdbx_strand_id
1 'polypeptide(L)'
;MELSSRALLSVFACLLSACGPVMALGQNLREMRAMRTLRGEVRVEGWSGAPIVAMVLRAPPDEGAPYEIVDYERLERPGPYRFLVEAGTFRVVAFEDANADLHYQPGERIGAYRGYLDVEVDRARASLDIVVRDLESRAARAIARAAPATPEARSLHIGEVRPLSAPRFSAAVGRMGMWEPLDFMREHGAGLFFLEPYDPSRVPVVFVHGAAGYPREFAFFIERLDRRRFQPWVVQYPSGWDLAEVADYFDRAMTEVRVRLRFDRLCLVAHSAGGLVARRMLERHAARRMTPGVRSFVSIASPLGGMASAGVGVTASPLVVPAWRSLDPGGDLVRHLYDHPLPEAMRYALLFTYEDEVVPLSSQLRADAQSEADLVRGLHGSHAGVLRSEHAATVLNEELGRCYDGFARANESSISP
;
A
#
# COMPACT_ATOMS: atom_id res chain seq x y z
N MET A 1 -52.40 -22.19 4.78
CA MET A 1 -51.33 -23.20 4.69
C MET A 1 -50.81 -23.18 3.25
N GLU A 2 -50.02 -22.18 2.87
CA GLU A 2 -49.36 -22.09 1.53
C GLU A 2 -48.35 -20.91 1.46
N LEU A 3 -47.56 -20.72 2.52
CA LEU A 3 -46.52 -19.68 2.60
C LEU A 3 -45.21 -20.29 3.14
N SER A 4 -44.70 -21.37 2.52
CA SER A 4 -43.39 -21.92 2.94
C SER A 4 -42.43 -22.36 1.83
N SER A 5 -42.81 -22.39 0.55
CA SER A 5 -41.87 -22.86 -0.48
C SER A 5 -41.06 -21.74 -1.18
N ARG A 6 -41.57 -20.49 -1.25
CA ARG A 6 -40.86 -19.38 -1.93
C ARG A 6 -39.84 -18.64 -1.05
N ALA A 7 -40.07 -18.59 0.27
CA ALA A 7 -39.14 -17.97 1.22
C ALA A 7 -37.90 -18.86 1.49
N LEU A 8 -38.08 -20.19 1.52
CA LEU A 8 -36.95 -21.12 1.67
C LEU A 8 -36.05 -21.20 0.43
N LEU A 9 -36.60 -21.10 -0.79
CA LEU A 9 -35.78 -21.05 -2.01
C LEU A 9 -34.97 -19.73 -2.13
N SER A 10 -35.46 -18.63 -1.58
CA SER A 10 -34.77 -17.31 -1.64
C SER A 10 -33.61 -17.22 -0.64
N VAL A 11 -33.72 -17.90 0.51
CA VAL A 11 -32.61 -18.04 1.48
C VAL A 11 -31.55 -19.03 0.97
N PHE A 12 -31.95 -20.09 0.27
CA PHE A 12 -30.99 -21.05 -0.34
C PHE A 12 -30.22 -20.45 -1.52
N ALA A 13 -30.83 -19.56 -2.31
CA ALA A 13 -30.17 -18.86 -3.42
C ALA A 13 -29.12 -17.82 -2.93
N CYS A 14 -29.33 -17.20 -1.77
CA CYS A 14 -28.34 -16.30 -1.16
C CYS A 14 -27.15 -17.05 -0.55
N LEU A 15 -27.36 -18.27 -0.05
CA LEU A 15 -26.28 -19.12 0.48
C LEU A 15 -25.37 -19.66 -0.64
N LEU A 16 -25.92 -20.01 -1.81
CA LEU A 16 -25.11 -20.49 -2.94
C LEU A 16 -24.23 -19.40 -3.57
N SER A 17 -24.66 -18.14 -3.52
CA SER A 17 -23.90 -16.99 -4.07
C SER A 17 -22.79 -16.50 -3.13
N ALA A 18 -22.94 -16.73 -1.82
CA ALA A 18 -21.97 -16.38 -0.79
C ALA A 18 -20.88 -17.45 -0.57
N CYS A 19 -21.12 -18.70 -0.98
CA CYS A 19 -20.15 -19.79 -0.84
C CYS A 19 -18.85 -19.53 -1.60
N GLY A 20 -18.91 -18.95 -2.79
CA GLY A 20 -17.72 -18.69 -3.63
C GLY A 20 -16.68 -17.81 -2.92
N PRO A 21 -17.02 -16.55 -2.58
CA PRO A 21 -16.10 -15.65 -1.88
C PRO A 21 -15.62 -16.17 -0.53
N VAL A 22 -16.49 -16.88 0.22
CA VAL A 22 -16.14 -17.45 1.52
C VAL A 22 -15.16 -18.63 1.38
N MET A 23 -15.35 -19.50 0.38
CA MET A 23 -14.41 -20.58 0.08
C MET A 23 -13.08 -20.05 -0.41
N ALA A 24 -13.09 -19.07 -1.32
CA ALA A 24 -11.91 -18.41 -1.84
C ALA A 24 -11.12 -17.74 -0.70
N LEU A 25 -11.79 -16.97 0.15
CA LEU A 25 -11.20 -16.42 1.37
C LEU A 25 -10.63 -17.52 2.27
N GLY A 26 -11.36 -18.60 2.51
CA GLY A 26 -10.90 -19.70 3.34
C GLY A 26 -9.61 -20.35 2.81
N GLN A 27 -9.48 -20.52 1.50
CA GLN A 27 -8.25 -20.98 0.85
C GLN A 27 -7.12 -19.96 1.00
N ASN A 28 -7.40 -18.72 0.62
CA ASN A 28 -6.45 -17.64 0.64
C ASN A 28 -5.87 -17.42 2.05
N LEU A 29 -6.70 -17.46 3.09
CA LEU A 29 -6.26 -17.38 4.50
C LEU A 29 -5.40 -18.58 4.95
N ARG A 30 -5.63 -19.79 4.43
CA ARG A 30 -4.77 -20.94 4.73
C ARG A 30 -3.38 -20.74 4.13
N GLU A 31 -3.32 -20.27 2.89
CA GLU A 31 -2.07 -20.01 2.18
C GLU A 31 -1.32 -18.81 2.79
N MET A 32 -2.02 -17.73 3.15
CA MET A 32 -1.43 -16.59 3.85
C MET A 32 -0.70 -16.99 5.14
N ARG A 33 -1.21 -17.98 5.89
CA ARG A 33 -0.52 -18.50 7.09
C ARG A 33 0.79 -19.23 6.78
N ALA A 34 0.96 -19.71 5.55
CA ALA A 34 2.19 -20.31 5.07
C ALA A 34 3.18 -19.28 4.52
N MET A 35 2.73 -18.04 4.25
CA MET A 35 3.60 -16.97 3.80
C MET A 35 4.53 -16.47 4.90
N ARG A 36 5.71 -15.99 4.50
CA ARG A 36 6.78 -15.47 5.34
C ARG A 36 7.37 -14.23 4.68
N THR A 37 7.70 -13.23 5.49
CA THR A 37 8.39 -12.03 5.00
C THR A 37 9.90 -12.21 5.14
N LEU A 38 10.62 -12.09 4.02
CA LEU A 38 12.06 -11.91 4.01
C LEU A 38 12.38 -10.42 3.99
N ARG A 39 13.44 -10.03 4.69
CA ARG A 39 13.91 -8.64 4.74
C ARG A 39 15.41 -8.60 4.92
N GLY A 40 16.05 -7.56 4.38
CA GLY A 40 17.48 -7.32 4.54
C GLY A 40 17.83 -5.89 4.14
N GLU A 41 19.12 -5.55 4.24
CA GLU A 41 19.69 -4.32 3.70
C GLU A 41 20.71 -4.66 2.62
N VAL A 42 20.63 -4.00 1.46
CA VAL A 42 21.69 -4.04 0.45
C VAL A 42 22.64 -2.87 0.68
N ARG A 43 23.93 -3.19 0.79
CA ARG A 43 25.04 -2.24 0.74
C ARG A 43 25.88 -2.51 -0.50
N VAL A 44 26.46 -1.47 -1.10
CA VAL A 44 27.31 -1.60 -2.28
C VAL A 44 28.65 -0.93 -1.99
N GLU A 45 29.75 -1.70 -2.10
CA GLU A 45 31.11 -1.17 -1.95
C GLU A 45 31.45 -0.30 -3.16
N GLY A 46 31.74 0.98 -2.94
CA GLY A 46 32.02 1.92 -4.03
C GLY A 46 30.86 2.07 -5.01
N TRP A 47 29.63 2.22 -4.50
CA TRP A 47 28.41 2.33 -5.30
C TRP A 47 28.55 3.29 -6.48
N SER A 48 28.19 2.83 -7.68
CA SER A 48 28.38 3.58 -8.93
C SER A 48 27.30 4.65 -9.16
N GLY A 49 26.20 4.59 -8.41
CA GLY A 49 24.97 5.32 -8.69
C GLY A 49 23.96 4.53 -9.53
N ALA A 50 24.31 3.33 -10.02
CA ALA A 50 23.39 2.45 -10.74
C ALA A 50 22.24 1.96 -9.83
N PRO A 51 21.04 1.73 -10.38
CA PRO A 51 20.00 0.99 -9.71
C PRO A 51 20.49 -0.39 -9.24
N ILE A 52 19.85 -0.93 -8.22
CA ILE A 52 20.16 -2.22 -7.62
C ILE A 52 18.91 -3.08 -7.73
N VAL A 53 19.08 -4.34 -8.07
CA VAL A 53 17.98 -5.31 -8.05
C VAL A 53 18.31 -6.38 -7.01
N ALA A 54 17.48 -6.47 -5.97
CA ALA A 54 17.48 -7.58 -5.04
C ALA A 54 16.49 -8.65 -5.53
N MET A 55 16.88 -9.92 -5.45
CA MET A 55 16.04 -11.03 -5.89
C MET A 55 16.03 -12.16 -4.86
N VAL A 56 14.88 -12.81 -4.75
CA VAL A 56 14.75 -14.11 -4.09
C VAL A 56 14.56 -15.19 -5.15
N LEU A 57 15.43 -16.19 -5.11
CA LEU A 57 15.54 -17.26 -6.09
C LEU A 57 15.16 -18.60 -5.45
N ARG A 58 14.44 -19.43 -6.21
CA ARG A 58 14.23 -20.85 -5.86
C ARG A 58 15.08 -21.71 -6.80
N ALA A 59 15.82 -22.64 -6.21
CA ALA A 59 16.55 -23.62 -7.01
C ALA A 59 15.55 -24.56 -7.70
N PRO A 60 15.76 -24.90 -8.98
CA PRO A 60 14.90 -25.84 -9.66
C PRO A 60 15.10 -27.26 -9.09
N PRO A 61 14.09 -28.14 -9.21
CA PRO A 61 14.21 -29.52 -8.77
C PRO A 61 15.22 -30.33 -9.60
N ASP A 62 15.37 -30.00 -10.89
CA ASP A 62 16.29 -30.66 -11.80
C ASP A 62 17.66 -29.96 -11.85
N GLU A 63 18.73 -30.75 -11.72
CA GLU A 63 20.10 -30.22 -11.77
C GLU A 63 20.41 -29.65 -13.17
N GLY A 64 20.74 -28.36 -13.23
CA GLY A 64 21.08 -27.65 -14.46
C GLY A 64 19.97 -26.81 -15.09
N ALA A 65 18.72 -26.91 -14.59
CA ALA A 65 17.63 -26.01 -14.96
C ALA A 65 17.87 -24.57 -14.44
N PRO A 66 17.19 -23.55 -15.00
CA PRO A 66 17.29 -22.18 -14.52
C PRO A 66 16.69 -22.00 -13.12
N TYR A 67 17.25 -21.07 -12.33
CA TYR A 67 16.62 -20.63 -11.08
C TYR A 67 15.33 -19.87 -11.39
N GLU A 68 14.30 -20.12 -10.60
CA GLU A 68 13.05 -19.36 -10.62
C GLU A 68 13.26 -18.06 -9.83
N ILE A 69 12.89 -16.93 -10.42
CA ILE A 69 12.79 -15.65 -9.69
C ILE A 69 11.41 -15.62 -9.03
N VAL A 70 11.40 -15.76 -7.71
CA VAL A 70 10.15 -15.81 -6.93
C VAL A 70 9.59 -14.40 -6.69
N ASP A 71 10.47 -13.44 -6.41
CA ASP A 71 10.14 -12.02 -6.25
C ASP A 71 11.43 -11.22 -6.45
N TYR A 72 11.28 -9.94 -6.80
CA TYR A 72 12.40 -9.03 -6.91
C TYR A 72 11.99 -7.60 -6.54
N GLU A 73 12.98 -6.83 -6.09
CA GLU A 73 12.80 -5.45 -5.71
C GLU A 73 13.91 -4.62 -6.34
N ARG A 74 13.51 -3.62 -7.12
CA ARG A 74 14.42 -2.61 -7.65
C ARG A 74 14.55 -1.48 -6.65
N LEU A 75 15.77 -1.21 -6.22
CA LEU A 75 16.18 -0.13 -5.35
C LEU A 75 16.96 0.89 -6.19
N GLU A 76 16.61 2.18 -6.13
CA GLU A 76 17.41 3.20 -6.83
C GLU A 76 18.74 3.52 -6.11
N ARG A 77 18.92 3.02 -4.89
CA ARG A 77 20.12 3.22 -4.07
C ARG A 77 20.24 2.11 -3.02
N PRO A 78 21.42 1.89 -2.42
CA PRO A 78 21.60 0.94 -1.34
C PRO A 78 20.61 1.21 -0.20
N GLY A 79 20.00 0.17 0.34
CA GLY A 79 18.91 0.33 1.30
C GLY A 79 18.19 -0.98 1.62
N PRO A 80 17.09 -0.89 2.39
CA PRO A 80 16.31 -2.05 2.79
C PRO A 80 15.54 -2.66 1.61
N TYR A 81 15.31 -3.97 1.67
CA TYR A 81 14.42 -4.70 0.76
C TYR A 81 13.54 -5.68 1.52
N ARG A 82 12.45 -6.13 0.88
CA ARG A 82 11.48 -7.08 1.43
C ARG A 82 10.85 -7.97 0.35
N PHE A 83 10.67 -9.25 0.68
CA PHE A 83 9.94 -10.21 -0.15
C PHE A 83 8.86 -10.93 0.65
N LEU A 84 7.79 -11.31 -0.01
CA LEU A 84 6.76 -12.18 0.56
C LEU A 84 6.83 -13.54 -0.13
N VAL A 85 7.25 -14.58 0.60
CA VAL A 85 7.48 -15.91 0.03
C VAL A 85 6.78 -16.98 0.85
N GLU A 86 6.48 -18.12 0.24
CA GLU A 86 6.02 -19.31 0.96
C GLU A 86 7.15 -19.92 1.79
N ALA A 87 6.81 -20.82 2.71
CA ALA A 87 7.82 -21.63 3.37
C ALA A 87 8.61 -22.47 2.35
N GLY A 88 9.93 -22.54 2.53
CA GLY A 88 10.79 -23.27 1.61
C GLY A 88 12.24 -22.81 1.63
N THR A 89 13.03 -23.35 0.70
CA THR A 89 14.46 -23.05 0.59
C THR A 89 14.70 -22.07 -0.56
N PHE A 90 15.29 -20.92 -0.23
CA PHE A 90 15.57 -19.87 -1.21
C PHE A 90 17.02 -19.41 -1.18
N ARG A 91 17.43 -18.65 -2.20
CA ARG A 91 18.67 -17.87 -2.18
C ARG A 91 18.34 -16.41 -2.40
N VAL A 92 19.10 -15.52 -1.79
CA VAL A 92 18.88 -14.08 -1.91
C VAL A 92 20.14 -13.41 -2.41
N VAL A 93 19.97 -12.62 -3.46
CA VAL A 93 21.04 -11.96 -4.21
C VAL A 93 20.67 -10.50 -4.45
N ALA A 94 21.68 -9.66 -4.67
CA ALA A 94 21.47 -8.32 -5.18
C ALA A 94 22.59 -7.96 -6.17
N PHE A 95 22.28 -7.27 -7.25
CA PHE A 95 23.26 -6.79 -8.22
C PHE A 95 22.96 -5.35 -8.63
N GLU A 96 23.98 -4.63 -9.08
CA GLU A 96 23.77 -3.36 -9.76
C GLU A 96 23.28 -3.61 -11.19
N ASP A 97 22.14 -3.04 -11.52
CA ASP A 97 21.46 -3.14 -12.82
C ASP A 97 21.76 -1.86 -13.61
N ALA A 98 22.95 -1.81 -14.21
CA ALA A 98 23.51 -0.58 -14.78
C ALA A 98 22.77 -0.16 -16.06
N ASN A 99 22.18 -1.12 -16.76
CA ASN A 99 21.43 -0.90 -18.00
C ASN A 99 19.90 -0.80 -17.75
N ALA A 100 19.45 -0.99 -16.50
CA ALA A 100 18.07 -0.93 -16.05
C ALA A 100 17.14 -1.96 -16.73
N ASP A 101 17.67 -3.14 -17.07
CA ASP A 101 16.93 -4.20 -17.74
C ASP A 101 16.40 -5.29 -16.78
N LEU A 102 16.71 -5.20 -15.48
CA LEU A 102 16.34 -6.14 -14.41
C LEU A 102 17.01 -7.53 -14.50
N HIS A 103 17.99 -7.71 -15.38
CA HIS A 103 18.69 -8.98 -15.60
C HIS A 103 20.15 -8.83 -15.25
N TYR A 104 20.65 -9.75 -14.44
CA TYR A 104 22.08 -9.79 -14.18
C TYR A 104 22.85 -10.14 -15.45
N GLN A 105 23.85 -9.33 -15.77
CA GLN A 105 24.79 -9.56 -16.87
C GLN A 105 26.22 -9.73 -16.36
N PRO A 106 27.05 -10.58 -17.02
CA PRO A 106 28.48 -10.65 -16.70
C PRO A 106 29.14 -9.27 -16.80
N GLY A 107 29.75 -8.82 -15.71
CA GLY A 107 30.34 -7.47 -15.59
C GLY A 107 29.58 -6.55 -14.63
N GLU A 108 28.34 -6.89 -14.29
CA GLU A 108 27.63 -6.23 -13.20
C GLU A 108 28.12 -6.72 -11.84
N ARG A 109 28.19 -5.82 -10.87
CA ARG A 109 28.61 -6.17 -9.51
C ARG A 109 27.48 -6.89 -8.80
N ILE A 110 27.80 -7.96 -8.08
CA ILE A 110 26.80 -8.82 -7.42
C ILE A 110 27.21 -9.21 -6.00
N GLY A 111 26.22 -9.24 -5.11
CA GLY A 111 26.30 -9.76 -3.75
C GLY A 111 25.28 -10.86 -3.52
N ALA A 112 25.53 -11.70 -2.53
CA ALA A 112 24.59 -12.73 -2.09
C ALA A 112 24.62 -12.88 -0.58
N TYR A 113 23.46 -13.22 -0.01
CA TYR A 113 23.36 -13.48 1.42
C TYR A 113 24.30 -14.64 1.81
N ARG A 114 25.19 -14.36 2.79
CA ARG A 114 26.22 -15.28 3.32
C ARG A 114 26.98 -16.09 2.25
N GLY A 115 27.30 -15.49 1.11
CA GLY A 115 28.05 -16.20 0.06
C GLY A 115 27.22 -17.19 -0.74
N TYR A 116 25.94 -16.88 -0.97
CA TYR A 116 24.99 -17.68 -1.76
C TYR A 116 24.57 -19.00 -1.08
N LEU A 117 24.34 -18.94 0.23
CA LEU A 117 23.82 -20.06 1.01
C LEU A 117 22.29 -20.16 0.91
N ASP A 118 21.81 -21.38 1.07
CA ASP A 118 20.38 -21.69 1.14
C ASP A 118 19.75 -21.09 2.40
N VAL A 119 18.55 -20.55 2.20
CA VAL A 119 17.72 -19.90 3.20
C VAL A 119 16.46 -20.72 3.40
N GLU A 120 16.48 -21.59 4.41
CA GLU A 120 15.29 -22.29 4.93
C GLU A 120 14.34 -21.32 5.63
N VAL A 121 13.21 -21.04 4.99
CA VAL A 121 12.15 -20.14 5.44
C VAL A 121 11.06 -20.99 6.09
N ASP A 122 11.19 -21.22 7.39
CA ASP A 122 10.20 -21.91 8.26
C ASP A 122 10.00 -21.07 9.53
N ARG A 123 11.12 -20.75 10.20
CA ARG A 123 11.18 -19.94 11.43
C ARG A 123 11.83 -18.57 11.19
N ALA A 124 11.54 -17.62 12.07
CA ALA A 124 12.04 -16.24 12.02
C ALA A 124 13.55 -16.20 11.76
N ARG A 125 13.94 -15.65 10.59
CA ARG A 125 15.33 -15.32 10.30
C ARG A 125 15.57 -13.83 10.54
N ALA A 126 16.75 -13.53 11.08
CA ALA A 126 17.30 -12.19 11.18
C ALA A 126 17.54 -11.57 9.78
N SER A 127 17.82 -10.27 9.75
CA SER A 127 18.08 -9.48 8.54
C SER A 127 19.00 -10.21 7.56
N LEU A 128 18.53 -10.39 6.31
CA LEU A 128 19.26 -11.05 5.23
C LEU A 128 20.20 -10.05 4.55
N ASP A 129 21.13 -9.43 5.27
CA ASP A 129 21.93 -8.34 4.70
C ASP A 129 22.86 -8.82 3.58
N ILE A 130 22.96 -8.01 2.52
CA ILE A 130 23.76 -8.30 1.32
C ILE A 130 24.76 -7.15 1.11
N VAL A 131 26.02 -7.53 0.87
CA VAL A 131 27.05 -6.60 0.41
C VAL A 131 27.37 -6.94 -1.05
N VAL A 132 27.03 -6.03 -1.95
CA VAL A 132 27.38 -6.08 -3.37
C VAL A 132 28.80 -5.56 -3.53
N ARG A 133 29.64 -6.40 -4.14
CA ARG A 133 31.05 -6.14 -4.38
C ARG A 133 31.51 -6.84 -5.65
N ASP A 134 32.66 -6.44 -6.15
CA ASP A 134 33.21 -6.91 -7.41
C ASP A 134 33.85 -8.30 -7.23
N LEU A 135 33.03 -9.35 -7.37
CA LEU A 135 33.48 -10.73 -7.25
C LEU A 135 32.77 -11.62 -8.28
N GLU A 136 33.55 -12.31 -9.11
CA GLU A 136 33.09 -13.55 -9.72
C GLU A 136 32.70 -14.53 -8.60
N SER A 137 31.40 -14.61 -8.32
CA SER A 137 30.86 -15.40 -7.23
C SER A 137 30.06 -16.59 -7.76
N ARG A 138 29.86 -17.61 -6.91
CA ARG A 138 28.92 -18.70 -7.19
C ARG A 138 27.51 -18.17 -7.51
N ALA A 139 27.14 -17.02 -6.92
CA ALA A 139 25.88 -16.34 -7.21
C ALA A 139 25.83 -15.83 -8.65
N ALA A 140 26.88 -15.17 -9.14
CA ALA A 140 26.99 -14.67 -10.52
C ALA A 140 26.67 -15.76 -11.57
N ARG A 141 27.28 -16.94 -11.42
CA ARG A 141 27.06 -18.07 -12.33
C ARG A 141 25.64 -18.64 -12.26
N ALA A 142 25.01 -18.59 -11.09
CA ALA A 142 23.67 -19.12 -10.91
C ALA A 142 22.58 -18.15 -11.41
N ILE A 143 22.73 -16.86 -11.12
CA ILE A 143 21.79 -15.83 -11.58
C ILE A 143 21.89 -15.58 -13.09
N ALA A 144 23.07 -15.72 -13.69
CA ALA A 144 23.24 -15.68 -15.15
C ALA A 144 22.46 -16.79 -15.88
N ARG A 145 22.02 -17.82 -15.15
CA ARG A 145 21.15 -18.89 -15.64
C ARG A 145 19.73 -18.77 -15.12
N ALA A 146 19.38 -17.75 -14.35
CA ALA A 146 18.01 -17.56 -13.87
C ALA A 146 17.08 -17.26 -15.05
N ALA A 147 15.81 -17.63 -14.90
CA ALA A 147 14.80 -17.17 -15.84
C ALA A 147 14.71 -15.63 -15.82
N PRO A 148 14.31 -15.00 -16.93
CA PRO A 148 14.06 -13.56 -16.97
C PRO A 148 13.13 -13.09 -15.84
N ALA A 149 13.45 -11.95 -15.22
CA ALA A 149 12.55 -11.33 -14.26
C ALA A 149 11.34 -10.80 -15.02
N THR A 150 10.14 -11.28 -14.68
CA THR A 150 8.91 -10.78 -15.32
C THR A 150 8.23 -9.74 -14.43
N PRO A 151 7.51 -8.74 -14.99
CA PRO A 151 6.76 -7.78 -14.19
C PRO A 151 5.80 -8.43 -13.18
N GLU A 152 5.27 -9.61 -13.50
CA GLU A 152 4.34 -10.39 -12.68
C GLU A 152 5.00 -10.99 -11.44
N ALA A 153 6.32 -11.21 -11.44
CA ALA A 153 7.03 -11.70 -10.27
C ALA A 153 7.09 -10.66 -9.14
N ARG A 154 6.86 -9.37 -9.45
CA ARG A 154 6.99 -8.28 -8.47
C ARG A 154 5.72 -8.11 -7.65
N SER A 155 5.83 -8.34 -6.34
CA SER A 155 4.69 -8.17 -5.43
C SER A 155 4.45 -6.73 -4.98
N LEU A 156 5.47 -5.85 -5.05
CA LEU A 156 5.44 -4.50 -4.46
C LEU A 156 5.97 -3.41 -5.40
N HIS A 157 5.12 -2.44 -5.74
CA HIS A 157 5.41 -1.39 -6.72
C HIS A 157 5.55 -0.01 -6.08
N ILE A 158 6.62 0.72 -6.42
CA ILE A 158 6.93 2.03 -5.83
C ILE A 158 7.27 3.06 -6.92
N GLY A 159 6.31 3.93 -7.22
CA GLY A 159 6.41 5.01 -8.21
C GLY A 159 6.36 4.55 -9.67
N GLU A 160 5.81 3.37 -9.92
CA GLU A 160 5.55 2.89 -11.28
C GLU A 160 4.48 3.77 -11.95
N VAL A 161 4.73 4.18 -13.20
CA VAL A 161 3.80 5.02 -13.96
C VAL A 161 2.76 4.15 -14.66
N ARG A 162 1.49 4.31 -14.30
CA ARG A 162 0.35 3.58 -14.90
C ARG A 162 -0.87 4.49 -15.04
N PRO A 163 -1.58 4.45 -16.18
CA PRO A 163 -2.81 5.21 -16.33
C PRO A 163 -3.90 4.69 -15.39
N LEU A 164 -4.83 5.56 -14.99
CA LEU A 164 -5.96 5.18 -14.10
C LEU A 164 -6.86 4.10 -14.72
N SER A 165 -6.86 3.98 -16.05
CA SER A 165 -7.59 2.95 -16.79
C SER A 165 -6.95 1.56 -16.72
N ALA A 166 -5.75 1.41 -16.13
CA ALA A 166 -5.07 0.13 -16.04
C ALA A 166 -5.97 -0.96 -15.39
N PRO A 167 -5.93 -2.22 -15.88
CA PRO A 167 -6.79 -3.30 -15.36
C PRO A 167 -6.68 -3.53 -13.84
N ARG A 168 -5.48 -3.36 -13.28
CA ARG A 168 -5.19 -3.44 -11.84
C ARG A 168 -5.97 -2.45 -10.97
N PHE A 169 -6.47 -1.36 -11.54
CA PHE A 169 -7.23 -0.33 -10.83
C PHE A 169 -8.74 -0.48 -11.03
N SER A 170 -9.21 -1.69 -11.32
CA SER A 170 -10.63 -1.96 -11.60
C SER A 170 -11.40 -2.44 -10.35
N ALA A 171 -12.74 -2.37 -10.44
CA ALA A 171 -13.62 -2.85 -9.38
C ALA A 171 -13.49 -4.35 -9.08
N ALA A 172 -13.17 -5.15 -10.10
CA ALA A 172 -12.95 -6.59 -9.93
C ALA A 172 -11.72 -6.83 -9.04
N VAL A 173 -10.64 -6.08 -9.28
CA VAL A 173 -9.40 -6.17 -8.49
C VAL A 173 -9.59 -5.61 -7.08
N GLY A 174 -10.37 -4.54 -6.90
CA GLY A 174 -10.75 -4.05 -5.57
C GLY A 174 -11.50 -5.11 -4.75
N ARG A 175 -12.45 -5.81 -5.37
CA ARG A 175 -13.19 -6.93 -4.75
C ARG A 175 -12.26 -8.09 -4.39
N MET A 176 -11.40 -8.50 -5.32
CA MET A 176 -10.37 -9.53 -5.09
C MET A 176 -9.49 -9.15 -3.90
N GLY A 177 -9.07 -7.89 -3.80
CA GLY A 177 -8.25 -7.41 -2.69
C GLY A 177 -8.90 -7.56 -1.31
N MET A 178 -10.24 -7.64 -1.22
CA MET A 178 -10.96 -7.88 0.03
C MET A 178 -11.08 -9.38 0.38
N TRP A 179 -11.35 -10.23 -0.63
CA TRP A 179 -11.75 -11.63 -0.39
C TRP A 179 -10.65 -12.64 -0.70
N GLU A 180 -9.70 -12.28 -1.57
CA GLU A 180 -8.59 -13.11 -2.04
C GLU A 180 -7.26 -12.31 -1.96
N PRO A 181 -6.92 -11.76 -0.78
CA PRO A 181 -5.85 -10.76 -0.65
C PRO A 181 -4.43 -11.27 -1.02
N LEU A 182 -4.14 -12.57 -0.91
CA LEU A 182 -2.89 -13.17 -1.39
C LEU A 182 -2.88 -13.38 -2.90
N ASP A 183 -4.01 -13.74 -3.51
CA ASP A 183 -4.04 -13.92 -4.96
C ASP A 183 -3.97 -12.56 -5.65
N PHE A 184 -4.58 -11.53 -5.04
CA PHE A 184 -4.35 -10.14 -5.41
C PHE A 184 -2.86 -9.79 -5.44
N MET A 185 -2.09 -10.19 -4.41
CA MET A 185 -0.66 -9.90 -4.34
C MET A 185 0.11 -10.62 -5.45
N ARG A 186 -0.23 -11.89 -5.73
CA ARG A 186 0.40 -12.70 -6.78
C ARG A 186 0.10 -12.19 -8.19
N GLU A 187 -1.14 -11.76 -8.44
CA GLU A 187 -1.60 -11.40 -9.80
C GLU A 187 -1.38 -9.93 -10.15
N HIS A 188 -1.40 -9.04 -9.16
CA HIS A 188 -1.40 -7.61 -9.39
C HIS A 188 -0.34 -6.85 -8.61
N GLY A 189 0.10 -7.39 -7.48
CA GLY A 189 0.95 -6.68 -6.53
C GLY A 189 0.27 -5.47 -5.89
N ALA A 190 0.91 -4.90 -4.88
CA ALA A 190 0.44 -3.71 -4.17
C ALA A 190 1.45 -2.57 -4.30
N GLY A 191 1.02 -1.31 -4.20
CA GLY A 191 1.95 -0.22 -4.41
C GLY A 191 1.41 1.19 -4.39
N LEU A 192 2.37 2.12 -4.45
CA LEU A 192 2.16 3.52 -4.78
C LEU A 192 2.48 3.72 -6.27
N PHE A 193 1.49 4.16 -7.03
CA PHE A 193 1.58 4.33 -8.48
C PHE A 193 1.42 5.80 -8.85
N PHE A 194 2.14 6.22 -9.89
CA PHE A 194 1.99 7.55 -10.47
C PHE A 194 1.09 7.45 -11.70
N LEU A 195 0.17 8.39 -11.89
CA LEU A 195 -0.69 8.39 -13.08
C LEU A 195 -0.02 9.00 -14.31
N GLU A 196 1.13 9.65 -14.11
CA GLU A 196 1.97 10.29 -15.10
C GLU A 196 3.42 10.38 -14.56
N PRO A 197 4.45 10.60 -15.39
CA PRO A 197 5.81 10.82 -14.89
C PRO A 197 5.87 11.95 -13.86
N TYR A 198 6.70 11.78 -12.82
CA TYR A 198 6.80 12.75 -11.75
C TYR A 198 7.25 14.13 -12.26
N ASP A 199 6.57 15.17 -11.80
CA ASP A 199 6.87 16.56 -12.12
C ASP A 199 7.15 17.33 -10.82
N PRO A 200 8.40 17.80 -10.59
CA PRO A 200 8.78 18.47 -9.35
C PRO A 200 8.13 19.85 -9.17
N SER A 201 7.50 20.42 -10.21
CA SER A 201 6.78 21.70 -10.11
C SER A 201 5.36 21.54 -9.53
N ARG A 202 4.85 20.31 -9.46
CA ARG A 202 3.49 20.00 -9.00
C ARG A 202 3.52 19.25 -7.67
N VAL A 203 2.54 19.53 -6.82
CA VAL A 203 2.39 18.87 -5.53
C VAL A 203 1.69 17.51 -5.74
N PRO A 204 2.31 16.39 -5.35
CA PRO A 204 1.64 15.09 -5.37
C PRO A 204 0.39 15.07 -4.47
N VAL A 205 -0.70 14.51 -4.98
CA VAL A 205 -1.92 14.21 -4.23
C VAL A 205 -2.13 12.70 -4.26
N VAL A 206 -1.96 12.04 -3.13
CA VAL A 206 -2.07 10.57 -3.05
C VAL A 206 -3.45 10.17 -2.59
N PHE A 207 -4.13 9.38 -3.42
CA PHE A 207 -5.45 8.84 -3.14
C PHE A 207 -5.36 7.43 -2.55
N VAL A 208 -6.00 7.21 -1.40
CA VAL A 208 -6.00 5.94 -0.65
C VAL A 208 -7.43 5.42 -0.53
N HIS A 209 -7.74 4.32 -1.21
CA HIS A 209 -9.09 3.74 -1.27
C HIS A 209 -9.49 2.98 0.00
N GLY A 210 -10.76 2.61 0.12
CA GLY A 210 -11.31 1.87 1.26
C GLY A 210 -11.32 0.35 1.11
N ALA A 211 -12.11 -0.30 1.96
CA ALA A 211 -12.38 -1.74 1.92
C ALA A 211 -13.12 -2.12 0.63
N ALA A 212 -12.64 -3.18 -0.04
CA ALA A 212 -13.01 -3.56 -1.41
C ALA A 212 -12.87 -2.45 -2.47
N GLY A 213 -12.20 -1.34 -2.12
CA GLY A 213 -12.05 -0.17 -2.98
C GLY A 213 -10.94 -0.32 -4.01
N TYR A 214 -10.86 0.66 -4.91
CA TYR A 214 -9.89 0.68 -6.01
C TYR A 214 -9.65 2.12 -6.52
N PRO A 215 -8.47 2.45 -7.07
CA PRO A 215 -8.11 3.81 -7.47
C PRO A 215 -9.08 4.50 -8.43
N ARG A 216 -9.72 3.76 -9.34
CA ARG A 216 -10.66 4.35 -10.31
C ARG A 216 -11.92 4.93 -9.66
N GLU A 217 -12.21 4.61 -8.40
CA GLU A 217 -13.29 5.27 -7.63
C GLU A 217 -13.03 6.77 -7.46
N PHE A 218 -11.77 7.19 -7.47
CA PHE A 218 -11.37 8.60 -7.39
C PHE A 218 -11.36 9.33 -8.74
N ALA A 219 -11.74 8.69 -9.85
CA ALA A 219 -11.68 9.30 -11.18
C ALA A 219 -12.37 10.67 -11.22
N PHE A 220 -13.55 10.79 -10.59
CA PHE A 220 -14.32 12.03 -10.54
C PHE A 220 -13.56 13.19 -9.86
N PHE A 221 -12.85 12.91 -8.76
CA PHE A 221 -11.99 13.90 -8.08
C PHE A 221 -10.73 14.20 -8.88
N ILE A 222 -10.09 13.18 -9.44
CA ILE A 222 -8.86 13.31 -10.24
C ILE A 222 -9.09 14.15 -11.50
N GLU A 223 -10.23 13.99 -12.16
CA GLU A 223 -10.64 14.77 -13.35
C GLU A 223 -10.88 16.25 -13.03
N ARG A 224 -11.26 16.58 -11.78
CA ARG A 224 -11.54 17.94 -11.31
C ARG A 224 -10.37 18.59 -10.57
N LEU A 225 -9.24 17.91 -10.50
CA LEU A 225 -8.05 18.41 -9.83
C LEU A 225 -7.40 19.52 -10.68
N ASP A 226 -6.92 20.60 -10.06
CA ASP A 226 -6.08 21.57 -10.77
C ASP A 226 -4.73 20.95 -11.14
N ARG A 227 -4.64 20.40 -12.35
CA ARG A 227 -3.46 19.70 -12.87
C ARG A 227 -2.25 20.60 -13.12
N ARG A 228 -2.39 21.93 -13.03
CA ARG A 228 -1.26 22.86 -13.08
C ARG A 228 -0.53 22.92 -11.74
N ARG A 229 -1.24 22.65 -10.64
CA ARG A 229 -0.71 22.70 -9.26
C ARG A 229 -0.47 21.32 -8.68
N PHE A 230 -1.30 20.34 -9.04
CA PHE A 230 -1.34 19.04 -8.39
C PHE A 230 -1.11 17.90 -9.38
N GLN A 231 -0.45 16.86 -8.90
CA GLN A 231 -0.20 15.63 -9.64
C GLN A 231 -0.82 14.43 -8.90
N PRO A 232 -1.78 13.71 -9.48
CA PRO A 232 -2.48 12.62 -8.80
C PRO A 232 -1.65 11.33 -8.79
N TRP A 233 -1.47 10.75 -7.61
CA TRP A 233 -0.91 9.42 -7.37
C TRP A 233 -1.95 8.54 -6.67
N VAL A 234 -1.84 7.22 -6.81
CA VAL A 234 -2.82 6.29 -6.25
C VAL A 234 -2.15 5.14 -5.51
N VAL A 235 -2.75 4.70 -4.42
CA VAL A 235 -2.36 3.47 -3.73
C VAL A 235 -3.30 2.35 -4.16
N GLN A 236 -2.75 1.19 -4.52
CA GLN A 236 -3.50 -0.03 -4.79
C GLN A 236 -3.00 -1.12 -3.85
N TYR A 237 -3.89 -1.71 -3.05
CA TYR A 237 -3.52 -2.69 -2.03
C TYR A 237 -4.65 -3.68 -1.74
N PRO A 238 -4.35 -4.88 -1.20
CA PRO A 238 -5.38 -5.84 -0.81
C PRO A 238 -6.03 -5.37 0.50
N SER A 239 -7.21 -4.76 0.39
CA SER A 239 -7.92 -4.19 1.55
C SER A 239 -8.49 -5.20 2.55
N GLY A 240 -8.43 -6.51 2.25
CA GLY A 240 -8.69 -7.61 3.16
C GLY A 240 -7.47 -8.03 3.99
N TRP A 241 -6.26 -7.54 3.64
CA TRP A 241 -5.05 -7.73 4.43
C TRP A 241 -5.10 -6.93 5.73
N ASP A 242 -4.22 -7.23 6.68
CA ASP A 242 -4.11 -6.42 7.89
C ASP A 242 -3.74 -4.96 7.54
N LEU A 243 -4.58 -4.01 7.92
CA LEU A 243 -4.43 -2.61 7.51
C LEU A 243 -3.26 -1.91 8.22
N ALA A 244 -2.79 -2.42 9.36
CA ALA A 244 -1.57 -1.92 9.99
C ALA A 244 -0.33 -2.34 9.19
N GLU A 245 -0.30 -3.57 8.67
CA GLU A 245 0.77 -4.01 7.77
C GLU A 245 0.77 -3.25 6.44
N VAL A 246 -0.42 -2.95 5.89
CA VAL A 246 -0.57 -2.09 4.72
C VAL A 246 -0.02 -0.69 5.01
N ALA A 247 -0.35 -0.10 6.16
CA ALA A 247 0.15 1.20 6.56
C ALA A 247 1.69 1.20 6.73
N ASP A 248 2.26 0.15 7.31
CA ASP A 248 3.72 -0.01 7.46
C ASP A 248 4.42 -0.17 6.11
N TYR A 249 3.80 -0.82 5.12
CA TYR A 249 4.32 -0.83 3.75
C TYR A 249 4.25 0.57 3.12
N PHE A 250 3.10 1.24 3.24
CA PHE A 250 2.90 2.55 2.62
C PHE A 250 3.81 3.63 3.23
N ASP A 251 4.06 3.60 4.55
CA ASP A 251 5.07 4.38 5.27
C ASP A 251 6.47 4.24 4.64
N ARG A 252 6.90 3.00 4.38
CA ARG A 252 8.19 2.73 3.74
C ARG A 252 8.22 3.20 2.29
N ALA A 253 7.19 2.89 1.50
CA ALA A 253 7.10 3.31 0.11
C ALA A 253 7.12 4.84 0.02
N MET A 254 6.37 5.54 0.88
CA MET A 254 6.37 7.00 0.92
C MET A 254 7.73 7.57 1.31
N THR A 255 8.39 6.98 2.30
CA THR A 255 9.75 7.36 2.72
C THR A 255 10.75 7.17 1.58
N GLU A 256 10.71 6.04 0.89
CA GLU A 256 11.59 5.74 -0.23
C GLU A 256 11.39 6.72 -1.38
N VAL A 257 10.15 6.91 -1.83
CA VAL A 257 9.84 7.84 -2.92
C VAL A 257 10.23 9.27 -2.54
N ARG A 258 10.00 9.67 -1.28
CA ARG A 258 10.40 11.00 -0.81
C ARG A 258 11.90 11.19 -0.90
N VAL A 259 12.70 10.25 -0.43
CA VAL A 259 14.16 10.41 -0.51
C VAL A 259 14.65 10.34 -1.96
N ARG A 260 14.03 9.50 -2.79
CA ARG A 260 14.35 9.36 -4.21
C ARG A 260 14.07 10.65 -4.99
N LEU A 261 12.85 11.16 -4.88
CA LEU A 261 12.36 12.29 -5.69
C LEU A 261 12.60 13.65 -5.03
N ARG A 262 13.01 13.66 -3.75
CA ARG A 262 13.30 14.86 -2.95
C ARG A 262 12.16 15.88 -2.96
N PHE A 263 10.91 15.39 -2.95
CA PHE A 263 9.77 16.26 -2.75
C PHE A 263 9.62 16.60 -1.27
N ASP A 264 9.30 17.85 -1.00
CA ASP A 264 9.10 18.33 0.38
C ASP A 264 7.62 18.47 0.75
N ARG A 265 6.73 18.20 -0.22
CA ARG A 265 5.30 18.51 -0.15
C ARG A 265 4.47 17.43 -0.82
N LEU A 266 3.42 17.02 -0.15
CA LEU A 266 2.45 16.01 -0.58
C LEU A 266 1.15 16.23 0.18
N CYS A 267 0.00 16.03 -0.48
CA CYS A 267 -1.30 16.01 0.18
C CYS A 267 -1.86 14.57 0.12
N LEU A 268 -2.47 14.10 1.21
CA LEU A 268 -3.12 12.79 1.29
C LEU A 268 -4.64 12.95 1.23
N VAL A 269 -5.30 12.14 0.42
CA VAL A 269 -6.75 12.05 0.35
C VAL A 269 -7.14 10.60 0.55
N ALA A 270 -7.86 10.31 1.61
CA ALA A 270 -8.21 8.95 1.98
C ALA A 270 -9.73 8.81 2.13
N HIS A 271 -10.28 7.71 1.63
CA HIS A 271 -11.70 7.38 1.75
C HIS A 271 -11.88 6.12 2.58
N SER A 272 -12.92 6.11 3.42
CA SER A 272 -13.32 4.92 4.18
C SER A 272 -12.14 4.33 4.96
N ALA A 273 -11.93 3.01 4.91
CA ALA A 273 -10.83 2.31 5.57
C ALA A 273 -9.43 2.84 5.19
N GLY A 274 -9.27 3.46 4.02
CA GLY A 274 -8.02 4.13 3.62
C GLY A 274 -7.62 5.25 4.57
N GLY A 275 -8.59 5.86 5.27
CA GLY A 275 -8.31 6.87 6.31
C GLY A 275 -7.55 6.31 7.51
N LEU A 276 -7.79 5.05 7.89
CA LEU A 276 -7.04 4.40 8.97
C LEU A 276 -5.63 4.06 8.51
N VAL A 277 -5.48 3.58 7.27
CA VAL A 277 -4.17 3.33 6.65
C VAL A 277 -3.34 4.61 6.63
N ALA A 278 -3.91 5.71 6.14
CA ALA A 278 -3.25 7.01 6.09
C ALA A 278 -2.94 7.54 7.50
N ARG A 279 -3.91 7.56 8.43
CA ARG A 279 -3.70 8.06 9.79
C ARG A 279 -2.66 7.25 10.56
N ARG A 280 -2.60 5.93 10.37
CA ARG A 280 -1.57 5.06 10.96
C ARG A 280 -0.18 5.34 10.39
N MET A 281 -0.06 5.50 9.08
CA MET A 281 1.21 5.92 8.47
C MET A 281 1.69 7.25 9.07
N LEU A 282 0.79 8.22 9.22
CA LEU A 282 1.11 9.53 9.80
C LEU A 282 1.50 9.45 11.28
N GLU A 283 0.82 8.61 12.06
CA GLU A 283 1.21 8.30 13.45
C GLU A 283 2.64 7.77 13.51
N ARG A 284 3.01 6.83 12.62
CA ARG A 284 4.38 6.29 12.55
C ARG A 284 5.42 7.34 12.20
N HIS A 285 5.13 8.22 11.25
CA HIS A 285 6.01 9.35 10.93
C HIS A 285 6.23 10.24 12.15
N ALA A 286 5.16 10.57 12.88
CA ALA A 286 5.23 11.38 14.10
C ALA A 286 6.05 10.70 15.21
N ALA A 287 5.81 9.40 15.45
CA ALA A 287 6.54 8.60 16.42
C ALA A 287 8.06 8.59 16.17
N ARG A 288 8.47 8.55 14.89
CA ARG A 288 9.88 8.57 14.48
C ARG A 288 10.46 9.98 14.33
N ARG A 289 9.70 11.03 14.67
CA ARG A 289 10.07 12.45 14.47
C ARG A 289 10.53 12.76 13.04
N MET A 290 9.95 12.06 12.06
CA MET A 290 10.24 12.32 10.67
C MET A 290 9.55 13.62 10.27
N THR A 291 10.28 14.53 9.61
CA THR A 291 9.65 15.72 9.02
C THR A 291 8.70 15.23 7.94
N PRO A 292 7.38 15.38 8.10
CA PRO A 292 6.45 14.86 7.11
C PRO A 292 6.60 15.70 5.85
N GLY A 293 6.89 15.06 4.72
CA GLY A 293 6.61 15.66 3.42
C GLY A 293 5.11 15.89 3.21
N VAL A 294 4.27 15.30 4.07
CA VAL A 294 2.81 15.45 4.05
C VAL A 294 2.41 16.78 4.69
N ARG A 295 1.78 17.66 3.91
CA ARG A 295 1.30 18.98 4.37
C ARG A 295 -0.19 19.02 4.65
N SER A 296 -0.95 18.14 4.01
CA SER A 296 -2.39 18.05 4.22
C SER A 296 -2.82 16.59 4.25
N PHE A 297 -3.77 16.30 5.12
CA PHE A 297 -4.51 15.05 5.17
C PHE A 297 -6.00 15.36 5.08
N VAL A 298 -6.69 14.69 4.16
CA VAL A 298 -8.15 14.74 4.02
C VAL A 298 -8.68 13.33 4.22
N SER A 299 -9.50 13.11 5.25
CA SER A 299 -10.24 11.86 5.45
C SER A 299 -11.70 12.05 5.04
N ILE A 300 -12.22 11.16 4.21
CA ILE A 300 -13.60 11.19 3.71
C ILE A 300 -14.31 9.92 4.17
N ALA A 301 -15.38 10.07 4.96
CA ALA A 301 -16.21 8.94 5.41
C ALA A 301 -15.42 7.82 6.12
N SER A 302 -14.34 8.15 6.82
CA SER A 302 -13.40 7.16 7.37
C SER A 302 -13.85 6.65 8.75
N PRO A 303 -13.81 5.33 9.02
CA PRO A 303 -14.21 4.77 10.31
C PRO A 303 -13.12 4.94 11.38
N LEU A 304 -12.79 6.19 11.75
CA LEU A 304 -11.69 6.52 12.67
C LEU A 304 -11.88 5.96 14.10
N GLY A 305 -13.11 5.65 14.47
CA GLY A 305 -13.49 4.90 15.67
C GLY A 305 -13.58 3.39 15.50
N GLY A 306 -13.20 2.85 14.35
CA GLY A 306 -13.39 1.44 14.00
C GLY A 306 -14.84 1.11 13.62
N MET A 307 -15.11 -0.18 13.42
CA MET A 307 -16.39 -0.72 12.97
C MET A 307 -16.84 -1.80 13.94
N ALA A 308 -17.91 -1.56 14.70
CA ALA A 308 -18.46 -2.55 15.63
C ALA A 308 -18.80 -3.88 14.93
N SER A 309 -19.28 -3.82 13.68
CA SER A 309 -19.53 -5.01 12.85
C SER A 309 -18.26 -5.81 12.56
N ALA A 310 -17.10 -5.17 12.43
CA ALA A 310 -15.82 -5.84 12.26
C ALA A 310 -15.42 -6.58 13.55
N GLY A 311 -15.59 -5.96 14.72
CA GLY A 311 -15.37 -6.63 16.02
C GLY A 311 -16.28 -7.84 16.23
N VAL A 312 -17.56 -7.74 15.85
CA VAL A 312 -18.47 -8.90 15.82
C VAL A 312 -17.96 -9.96 14.84
N GLY A 313 -17.51 -9.56 13.65
CA GLY A 313 -16.94 -10.48 12.66
C GLY A 313 -15.69 -11.22 13.19
N VAL A 314 -14.81 -10.54 13.93
CA VAL A 314 -13.61 -11.15 14.55
C VAL A 314 -13.97 -12.21 15.59
N THR A 315 -15.03 -11.97 16.37
CA THR A 315 -15.41 -12.87 17.47
C THR A 315 -16.35 -13.99 17.05
N ALA A 316 -17.23 -13.75 16.08
CA ALA A 316 -18.32 -14.65 15.72
C ALA A 316 -18.14 -15.37 14.36
N SER A 317 -17.26 -14.90 13.48
CA SER A 317 -17.08 -15.52 12.15
C SER A 317 -16.12 -16.72 12.20
N PRO A 318 -16.43 -17.84 11.52
CA PRO A 318 -15.48 -18.95 11.36
C PRO A 318 -14.27 -18.57 10.48
N LEU A 319 -14.44 -17.58 9.60
CA LEU A 319 -13.38 -17.03 8.75
C LEU A 319 -13.28 -15.53 8.99
N VAL A 320 -12.15 -15.11 9.57
CA VAL A 320 -11.89 -13.71 9.91
C VAL A 320 -10.99 -13.11 8.85
N VAL A 321 -11.52 -12.15 8.09
CA VAL A 321 -10.72 -11.31 7.18
C VAL A 321 -9.72 -10.51 8.05
N PRO A 322 -8.41 -10.56 7.78
CA PRO A 322 -7.40 -9.87 8.58
C PRO A 322 -7.71 -8.40 8.85
N ALA A 323 -8.17 -7.66 7.83
CA ALA A 323 -8.59 -6.27 7.94
C ALA A 323 -9.66 -6.01 9.02
N TRP A 324 -10.51 -7.00 9.35
CA TRP A 324 -11.52 -6.83 10.40
C TRP A 324 -10.90 -6.65 11.77
N ARG A 325 -9.74 -7.25 12.06
CA ARG A 325 -9.00 -6.99 13.30
C ARG A 325 -8.48 -5.56 13.35
N SER A 326 -8.06 -5.04 12.21
CA SER A 326 -7.59 -3.66 12.07
C SER A 326 -8.74 -2.65 12.13
N LEU A 327 -9.96 -3.06 11.77
CA LEU A 327 -11.18 -2.24 11.86
C LEU A 327 -11.92 -2.40 13.19
N ASP A 328 -11.63 -3.42 13.99
CA ASP A 328 -12.22 -3.61 15.31
C ASP A 328 -11.93 -2.39 16.21
N PRO A 329 -12.95 -1.73 16.80
CA PRO A 329 -12.74 -0.65 17.76
C PRO A 329 -11.82 -1.03 18.93
N GLY A 330 -11.80 -2.29 19.34
CA GLY A 330 -10.89 -2.83 20.36
C GLY A 330 -9.53 -3.30 19.82
N GLY A 331 -9.36 -3.33 18.49
CA GLY A 331 -8.17 -3.80 17.81
C GLY A 331 -6.98 -2.85 17.92
N ASP A 332 -5.78 -3.40 17.73
CA ASP A 332 -4.51 -2.68 17.90
C ASP A 332 -4.43 -1.41 17.04
N LEU A 333 -4.85 -1.49 15.77
CA LEU A 333 -4.78 -0.35 14.86
C LEU A 333 -5.59 0.84 15.41
N VAL A 334 -6.87 0.64 15.70
CA VAL A 334 -7.78 1.71 16.14
C VAL A 334 -7.36 2.29 17.49
N ARG A 335 -6.92 1.44 18.43
CA ARG A 335 -6.46 1.89 19.76
C ARG A 335 -5.24 2.81 19.66
N HIS A 336 -4.32 2.51 18.74
CA HIS A 336 -3.04 3.19 18.60
C HIS A 336 -3.00 4.24 17.47
N LEU A 337 -4.14 4.66 16.92
CA LEU A 337 -4.19 5.69 15.86
C LEU A 337 -3.70 7.06 16.34
N TYR A 338 -3.89 7.38 17.63
CA TYR A 338 -3.68 8.72 18.20
C TYR A 338 -2.62 8.75 19.31
N ASP A 339 -1.82 7.68 19.46
CA ASP A 339 -0.71 7.63 20.41
C ASP A 339 0.28 8.77 20.21
N HIS A 340 0.49 9.16 18.95
CA HIS A 340 1.25 10.34 18.57
C HIS A 340 0.36 11.28 17.76
N PRO A 341 0.27 12.57 18.15
CA PRO A 341 -0.57 13.52 17.47
C PRO A 341 -0.05 13.83 16.07
N LEU A 342 -0.95 14.26 15.18
CA LEU A 342 -0.53 14.83 13.91
C LEU A 342 0.41 16.04 14.14
N PRO A 343 1.46 16.21 13.31
CA PRO A 343 2.35 17.36 13.39
C PRO A 343 1.60 18.68 13.23
N GLU A 344 1.87 19.66 14.07
CA GLU A 344 1.17 20.98 14.08
C GLU A 344 1.22 21.71 12.72
N ALA A 345 2.30 21.51 11.95
CA ALA A 345 2.45 22.09 10.62
C ALA A 345 1.63 21.38 9.51
N MET A 346 0.92 20.30 9.83
CA MET A 346 0.08 19.55 8.92
C MET A 346 -1.37 19.98 9.09
N ARG A 347 -2.03 20.29 7.98
CA ARG A 347 -3.46 20.56 7.97
C ARG A 347 -4.26 19.26 7.90
N TYR A 348 -5.26 19.09 8.76
CA TYR A 348 -6.18 17.96 8.72
C TYR A 348 -7.63 18.40 8.47
N ALA A 349 -8.24 17.88 7.40
CA ALA A 349 -9.66 18.03 7.12
C ALA A 349 -10.40 16.68 7.28
N LEU A 350 -11.35 16.67 8.21
CA LEU A 350 -12.27 15.56 8.45
C LEU A 350 -13.59 15.84 7.73
N LEU A 351 -13.81 15.13 6.62
CA LEU A 351 -15.03 15.22 5.82
C LEU A 351 -15.90 13.99 6.11
N PHE A 352 -16.99 14.19 6.84
CA PHE A 352 -17.92 13.10 7.19
C PHE A 352 -19.16 13.12 6.31
N THR A 353 -19.77 11.96 6.11
CA THR A 353 -21.01 11.76 5.34
C THR A 353 -22.16 11.46 6.29
N TYR A 354 -23.25 12.19 6.20
CA TYR A 354 -24.39 12.03 7.12
C TYR A 354 -25.51 11.13 6.59
N GLU A 355 -25.40 10.64 5.35
CA GLU A 355 -26.27 9.61 4.75
C GLU A 355 -25.51 8.28 4.59
N ASP A 356 -24.44 8.10 5.36
CA ASP A 356 -23.56 6.94 5.28
C ASP A 356 -24.23 5.69 5.87
N GLU A 357 -24.47 4.72 5.00
CA GLU A 357 -25.08 3.44 5.29
C GLU A 357 -24.08 2.37 5.75
N VAL A 358 -22.78 2.64 5.64
CA VAL A 358 -21.70 1.69 5.92
C VAL A 358 -21.00 2.02 7.24
N VAL A 359 -20.56 3.28 7.39
CA VAL A 359 -19.76 3.75 8.51
C VAL A 359 -20.61 4.67 9.40
N PRO A 360 -20.89 4.29 10.66
CA PRO A 360 -21.64 5.13 11.58
C PRO A 360 -20.97 6.49 11.80
N LEU A 361 -21.79 7.55 11.92
CA LEU A 361 -21.31 8.90 12.23
C LEU A 361 -20.43 8.95 13.48
N SER A 362 -20.73 8.16 14.50
CA SER A 362 -19.92 8.07 15.73
C SER A 362 -18.50 7.56 15.48
N SER A 363 -18.30 6.73 14.44
CA SER A 363 -16.98 6.26 14.04
C SER A 363 -16.25 7.30 13.17
N GLN A 364 -16.96 7.97 12.27
CA GLN A 364 -16.38 9.06 11.45
C GLN A 364 -15.94 10.23 12.31
N LEU A 365 -16.75 10.57 13.32
CA LEU A 365 -16.57 11.70 14.23
C LEU A 365 -15.96 11.27 15.58
N ARG A 366 -14.98 10.36 15.57
CA ARG A 366 -14.24 10.03 16.80
C ARG A 366 -13.67 11.32 17.41
N ALA A 367 -13.75 11.45 18.75
CA ALA A 367 -13.35 12.65 19.46
C ALA A 367 -11.89 13.08 19.18
N ASP A 368 -10.95 12.13 19.23
CA ASP A 368 -9.53 12.38 18.94
C ASP A 368 -9.32 12.94 17.51
N ALA A 369 -10.09 12.43 16.55
CA ALA A 369 -10.03 12.91 15.16
C ALA A 369 -10.52 14.36 15.06
N GLN A 370 -11.63 14.67 15.72
CA GLN A 370 -12.19 16.02 15.74
C GLN A 370 -11.25 17.01 16.42
N SER A 371 -10.53 16.59 17.47
CA SER A 371 -9.58 17.47 18.15
C SER A 371 -8.32 17.76 17.33
N GLU A 372 -7.91 16.85 16.44
CA GLU A 372 -6.78 17.07 15.52
C GLU A 372 -7.18 17.83 14.25
N ALA A 373 -8.47 17.90 13.92
CA ALA A 373 -8.92 18.44 12.64
C ALA A 373 -9.01 19.98 12.65
N ASP A 374 -8.39 20.61 11.67
CA ASP A 374 -8.57 22.04 11.36
C ASP A 374 -9.95 22.34 10.75
N LEU A 375 -10.53 21.34 10.09
CA LEU A 375 -11.85 21.41 9.50
C LEU A 375 -12.61 20.12 9.78
N VAL A 376 -13.80 20.25 10.37
CA VAL A 376 -14.80 19.17 10.42
C VAL A 376 -15.98 19.62 9.58
N ARG A 377 -16.30 18.88 8.51
CA ARG A 377 -17.37 19.27 7.58
C ARG A 377 -18.21 18.09 7.13
N GLY A 378 -19.52 18.26 7.22
CA GLY A 378 -20.50 17.29 6.73
C GLY A 378 -20.68 17.42 5.22
N LEU A 379 -20.77 16.29 4.54
CA LEU A 379 -21.04 16.16 3.12
C LEU A 379 -22.32 15.36 2.89
N HIS A 380 -23.14 15.83 1.96
CA HIS A 380 -24.29 15.09 1.45
C HIS A 380 -23.82 13.87 0.64
N GLY A 381 -24.49 12.74 0.83
CA GLY A 381 -24.29 11.52 0.04
C GLY A 381 -24.01 10.28 0.87
N SER A 382 -24.23 9.13 0.22
CA SER A 382 -23.90 7.80 0.75
C SER A 382 -22.40 7.57 0.88
N HIS A 383 -22.02 6.46 1.53
CA HIS A 383 -20.63 6.10 1.79
C HIS A 383 -19.74 6.18 0.55
N ALA A 384 -20.16 5.54 -0.55
CA ALA A 384 -19.45 5.55 -1.82
C ALA A 384 -19.89 6.71 -2.73
N GLY A 385 -21.14 7.18 -2.59
CA GLY A 385 -21.72 8.23 -3.43
C GLY A 385 -20.98 9.56 -3.30
N VAL A 386 -20.40 9.85 -2.13
CA VAL A 386 -19.60 11.05 -1.88
C VAL A 386 -18.43 11.23 -2.86
N LEU A 387 -17.85 10.14 -3.38
CA LEU A 387 -16.73 10.19 -4.33
C LEU A 387 -17.13 10.72 -5.71
N ARG A 388 -18.44 10.85 -5.99
CA ARG A 388 -19.00 11.39 -7.24
C ARG A 388 -19.77 12.70 -7.02
N SER A 389 -19.65 13.29 -5.83
CA SER A 389 -20.35 14.52 -5.46
C SER A 389 -19.59 15.75 -5.93
N GLU A 390 -20.24 16.63 -6.70
CA GLU A 390 -19.69 17.95 -7.08
C GLU A 390 -19.37 18.80 -5.85
N HIS A 391 -20.23 18.73 -4.82
CA HIS A 391 -19.98 19.44 -3.57
C HIS A 391 -18.71 18.91 -2.88
N ALA A 392 -18.57 17.58 -2.76
CA ALA A 392 -17.38 16.98 -2.17
C ALA A 392 -16.12 17.33 -2.96
N ALA A 393 -16.17 17.31 -4.30
CA ALA A 393 -15.06 17.69 -5.16
C ALA A 393 -14.65 19.17 -4.97
N THR A 394 -15.64 20.05 -4.81
CA THR A 394 -15.40 21.47 -4.53
C THR A 394 -14.68 21.65 -3.19
N VAL A 395 -15.21 21.04 -2.12
CA VAL A 395 -14.61 21.09 -0.77
C VAL A 395 -13.19 20.50 -0.78
N LEU A 396 -13.00 19.37 -1.45
CA LEU A 396 -11.68 18.76 -1.57
C LEU A 396 -10.68 19.70 -2.27
N ASN A 397 -11.06 20.33 -3.38
CA ASN A 397 -10.19 21.27 -4.08
C ASN A 397 -9.88 22.52 -3.24
N GLU A 398 -10.82 23.01 -2.42
CA GLU A 398 -10.56 24.09 -1.45
C GLU A 398 -9.49 23.67 -0.43
N GLU A 399 -9.57 22.46 0.13
CA GLU A 399 -8.58 21.94 1.09
C GLU A 399 -7.22 21.68 0.45
N LEU A 400 -7.18 21.18 -0.78
CA LEU A 400 -5.94 21.02 -1.54
C LEU A 400 -5.33 22.40 -1.89
N GLY A 401 -6.15 23.39 -2.25
CA GLY A 401 -5.71 24.77 -2.47
C GLY A 401 -4.99 25.34 -1.25
N ARG A 402 -5.55 25.13 -0.05
CA ARG A 402 -4.91 25.53 1.23
C ARG A 402 -3.59 24.80 1.49
N CYS A 403 -3.49 23.52 1.12
CA CYS A 403 -2.23 22.74 1.13
C CYS A 403 -1.13 23.44 0.30
N TYR A 404 -1.50 24.09 -0.81
CA TYR A 404 -0.57 24.79 -1.71
C TYR A 404 -0.35 26.27 -1.33
N ASP A 405 -1.35 27.02 -0.89
CA ASP A 405 -1.20 28.46 -0.63
C ASP A 405 -0.34 28.76 0.60
N GLY A 406 -0.42 27.91 1.64
CA GLY A 406 0.53 27.95 2.76
C GLY A 406 1.99 27.75 2.30
N PHE A 407 2.19 27.12 1.14
CA PHE A 407 3.50 26.97 0.52
C PHE A 407 3.97 28.23 -0.23
N ALA A 408 3.12 28.91 -1.00
CA ALA A 408 3.52 30.10 -1.76
C ALA A 408 4.07 31.22 -0.84
N ARG A 409 3.41 31.44 0.30
CA ARG A 409 3.81 32.46 1.29
C ARG A 409 5.12 32.15 2.02
N ALA A 410 5.45 30.87 2.21
CA ALA A 410 6.72 30.46 2.83
C ALA A 410 7.92 30.65 1.87
N ASN A 411 7.71 30.49 0.57
CA ASN A 411 8.77 30.71 -0.42
C ASN A 411 9.08 32.20 -0.62
N GLU A 412 8.07 33.07 -0.64
CA GLU A 412 8.27 34.53 -0.75
C GLU A 412 9.05 35.12 0.44
N SER A 413 8.87 34.54 1.65
CA SER A 413 9.59 34.96 2.86
C SER A 413 11.03 34.43 2.94
N SER A 414 11.38 33.37 2.20
CA SER A 414 12.75 32.83 2.09
C SER A 414 13.63 33.52 1.04
N ILE A 415 13.05 34.43 0.23
CA ILE A 415 13.73 35.15 -0.87
C ILE A 415 13.93 36.64 -0.52
N SER A 416 13.49 37.10 0.66
CA SER A 416 13.80 38.45 1.14
C SER A 416 15.11 38.43 1.96
N PRO A 417 16.15 39.21 1.57
CA PRO A 417 17.42 39.31 2.31
C PRO A 417 17.28 39.83 3.74
#